data_AF-A0A0C1QA06-F1
#
_entry.id   AF-A0A0C1QA06-F1
#
_cell.length_a   1.000
_cell.length_b   1.000
_cell.length_c   1.000
_cell.angle_alpha   90.00
_cell.angle_beta   90.00
_cell.angle_gamma   90.00
#
_symmetry.space_group_name_H-M   'P 1'
#
loop_
_entity.id
_entity.type
_entity.pdbx_description
1 polymer ?
#
loop_
_entity_poly.entity_id
_entity_poly.type
_entity_poly.pdbx_seq_one_letter_code
_entity_poly.pdbx_strand_id
1 'polypeptide(L)'
;MFKLCIFFILYLFSPLLFAAEVFTHIEKHRDNTWTVTYHVDTPINKLVFNRTPDNSRVKRWQPDNSHYEISFNKEIGQESISRKGGRPFTEVKIKLTPTYTPLPKEYAPFSPFSDEGMLLHSGRFFACASMCADNANAWPIAITAPFNHIIVNGKVHKNNVQWIGKDSGQKIYVGHEAPIEDTHFVSLIDGRLPPTLKKHIEKDLPKLMDFFADKMGTLDYRPALFASFSETNDGRYGHQGGTLSDQIFLHWYGEKAIEKVNSKSIFWFFAHEVAHLYQKQGSDIENPSEAWLHEGAAEFLAGVASANVANNTGLLSEKIVTAQRHCLEGLKQEPNYIRAVKSNSRLHYNCGLVLINEINIALIKEDKQLDIFNTWQSFNRQIKSGKPASVATFLNGIQSHLPSELINSVSLLSQSSEFDAYAFFQTLM
;
A
#
# COMPACT_ATOMS: atom_id res chain seq x y z
N MET A 1 42.33 -32.02 35.93
CA MET A 1 42.22 -30.54 35.77
C MET A 1 41.52 -30.26 34.45
N PHE A 2 40.20 -30.03 34.51
CA PHE A 2 39.35 -29.72 33.35
C PHE A 2 39.59 -28.27 32.91
N LYS A 3 39.99 -28.06 31.65
CA LYS A 3 39.96 -26.73 31.01
C LYS A 3 38.66 -26.62 30.22
N LEU A 4 37.80 -25.73 30.69
CA LEU A 4 36.53 -25.35 30.08
C LEU A 4 36.82 -24.42 28.88
N CYS A 5 36.49 -24.85 27.66
CA CYS A 5 36.44 -23.95 26.50
C CYS A 5 35.05 -23.31 26.46
N ILE A 6 34.98 -22.03 26.80
CA ILE A 6 33.77 -21.20 26.63
C ILE A 6 33.76 -20.69 25.20
N PHE A 7 32.85 -21.21 24.38
CA PHE A 7 32.50 -20.63 23.09
C PHE A 7 31.61 -19.41 23.34
N PHE A 8 32.11 -18.20 23.08
CA PHE A 8 31.29 -16.99 23.03
C PHE A 8 30.56 -16.95 21.68
N ILE A 9 29.26 -17.27 21.69
CA ILE A 9 28.36 -17.00 20.57
C ILE A 9 28.05 -15.51 20.60
N LEU A 10 28.74 -14.73 19.76
CA LEU A 10 28.35 -13.35 19.45
C LEU A 10 27.06 -13.39 18.61
N TYR A 11 25.92 -13.22 19.28
CA TYR A 11 24.69 -12.80 18.59
C TYR A 11 24.96 -11.42 17.97
N LEU A 12 25.10 -11.40 16.64
CA LEU A 12 25.00 -10.19 15.82
C LEU A 12 23.58 -9.64 15.95
N PHE A 13 23.33 -8.84 16.99
CA PHE A 13 22.24 -7.87 16.95
C PHE A 13 22.64 -6.81 15.92
N SER A 14 21.99 -6.81 14.76
CA SER A 14 22.03 -5.64 13.87
C SER A 14 21.64 -4.42 14.71
N PRO A 15 22.49 -3.40 14.85
CA PRO A 15 22.08 -2.19 15.54
C PRO A 15 20.93 -1.60 14.71
N LEU A 16 19.77 -1.41 15.34
CA LEU A 16 18.80 -0.44 14.86
C LEU A 16 19.54 0.91 14.84
N LEU A 17 20.04 1.30 13.68
CA LEU A 17 20.57 2.64 13.45
C LEU A 17 19.35 3.56 13.48
N PHE A 18 19.11 4.20 14.63
CA PHE A 18 18.14 5.28 14.71
C PHE A 18 18.56 6.36 13.72
N ALA A 19 17.77 6.56 12.67
CA ALA A 19 17.91 7.73 11.81
C ALA A 19 17.48 9.03 12.53
N ALA A 20 16.82 8.92 13.68
CA ALA A 20 16.07 10.02 14.25
C ALA A 20 16.86 10.82 15.28
N GLU A 21 17.65 11.76 14.79
CA GLU A 21 17.91 13.02 15.51
C GLU A 21 16.64 13.91 15.58
N VAL A 22 15.54 13.52 14.91
CA VAL A 22 14.29 14.29 14.80
C VAL A 22 13.10 13.53 15.39
N PHE A 23 12.43 14.15 16.37
CA PHE A 23 11.13 13.74 16.89
C PHE A 23 10.00 14.57 16.27
N THR A 24 8.98 13.89 15.74
CA THR A 24 7.84 14.54 15.09
C THR A 24 6.60 14.47 15.97
N HIS A 25 6.02 15.61 16.31
CA HIS A 25 4.76 15.70 17.05
C HIS A 25 3.68 16.35 16.17
N ILE A 26 2.61 15.63 15.87
CA ILE A 26 1.45 16.13 15.14
C ILE A 26 0.31 16.38 16.13
N GLU A 27 -0.37 17.52 16.00
CA GLU A 27 -1.46 17.91 16.88
C GLU A 27 -2.70 18.32 16.09
N LYS A 28 -3.85 17.73 16.42
CA LYS A 28 -5.19 18.22 16.04
C LYS A 28 -5.74 19.05 17.21
N HIS A 29 -5.90 20.35 17.00
CA HIS A 29 -6.42 21.28 17.99
C HIS A 29 -7.95 21.20 18.07
N ARG A 30 -8.52 21.75 19.15
CA ARG A 30 -9.99 21.76 19.37
C ARG A 30 -10.76 22.60 18.35
N ASP A 31 -10.09 23.57 17.71
CA ASP A 31 -10.63 24.39 16.63
C ASP A 31 -10.45 23.75 15.24
N ASN A 32 -10.13 22.45 15.20
CA ASN A 32 -9.84 21.66 14.01
C ASN A 32 -8.62 22.13 13.21
N THR A 33 -7.81 23.04 13.74
CA THR A 33 -6.52 23.35 13.14
C THR A 33 -5.51 22.24 13.42
N TRP A 34 -4.50 22.14 12.55
CA TRP A 34 -3.50 21.09 12.60
C TRP A 34 -2.11 21.68 12.61
N THR A 35 -1.25 21.15 13.47
CA THR A 35 0.16 21.53 13.52
C THR A 35 1.07 20.31 13.53
N VAL A 36 2.27 20.47 13.00
CA VAL A 36 3.38 19.54 13.23
C VAL A 36 4.55 20.31 13.82
N THR A 37 5.15 19.76 14.86
CA THR A 37 6.37 20.27 15.48
C THR A 37 7.48 19.23 15.28
N TYR A 38 8.64 19.68 14.83
CA TYR A 38 9.85 18.87 14.76
C TYR A 38 10.78 19.32 15.87
N HIS A 39 11.26 18.37 16.67
CA HIS A 39 12.24 18.59 17.72
C HIS A 39 13.53 17.82 17.41
N VAL A 40 14.67 18.43 17.69
CA VAL A 40 15.99 17.79 17.61
C VAL A 40 16.80 18.08 18.87
N ASP A 41 17.58 17.11 19.31
CA ASP A 41 18.37 17.22 20.55
C ASP A 41 19.56 18.16 20.40
N THR A 42 20.09 18.31 19.18
CA THR A 42 21.23 19.16 18.85
C THR A 42 20.80 20.31 17.93
N PRO A 43 21.31 21.54 18.11
CA PRO A 43 20.95 22.64 17.22
C PRO A 43 21.37 22.38 15.76
N ILE A 44 20.41 22.46 14.84
CA ILE A 44 20.61 22.27 13.39
C ILE A 44 20.32 23.56 12.63
N ASN A 45 20.94 23.72 11.46
CA ASN A 45 20.62 24.84 10.56
C ASN A 45 19.53 24.50 9.54
N LYS A 46 19.27 23.20 9.33
CA LYS A 46 18.39 22.70 8.28
C LYS A 46 17.77 21.36 8.69
N LEU A 47 16.48 21.22 8.46
CA LEU A 47 15.75 19.96 8.52
C LEU A 47 15.34 19.57 7.11
N VAL A 48 15.58 18.33 6.69
CA VAL A 48 15.24 17.83 5.34
C VAL A 48 14.15 16.79 5.42
N PHE A 49 13.23 16.82 4.46
CA PHE A 49 12.19 15.79 4.36
C PHE A 49 12.73 14.56 3.63
N ASN A 50 12.44 13.38 4.17
CA ASN A 50 12.85 12.10 3.57
C ASN A 50 12.21 11.89 2.19
N ARG A 51 10.96 12.34 2.02
CA ARG A 51 10.20 12.19 0.78
C ARG A 51 9.71 13.52 0.22
N THR A 52 10.00 13.75 -1.06
CA THR A 52 9.63 14.96 -1.80
C THR A 52 9.07 14.62 -3.19
N PRO A 53 7.84 14.07 -3.29
CA PRO A 53 7.16 13.86 -4.59
C PRO A 53 6.96 15.14 -5.42
N ASP A 54 6.78 16.27 -4.74
CA ASP A 54 6.51 17.57 -5.33
C ASP A 54 6.91 18.70 -4.36
N ASN A 55 6.55 19.94 -4.72
CA ASN A 55 6.78 21.12 -3.88
C ASN A 55 5.53 21.57 -3.10
N SER A 56 4.59 20.67 -2.82
CA SER A 56 3.32 21.05 -2.19
C SER A 56 3.46 21.50 -0.73
N ARG A 57 4.50 21.09 0.02
CA ARG A 57 4.70 21.61 1.40
C ARG A 57 5.00 23.10 1.36
N VAL A 58 5.87 23.55 0.44
CA VAL A 58 6.21 24.97 0.27
C VAL A 58 4.98 25.87 0.08
N LYS A 59 3.94 25.36 -0.58
CA LYS A 59 2.73 26.12 -0.90
C LYS A 59 1.65 26.06 0.18
N ARG A 60 1.67 25.03 1.04
CA ARG A 60 0.51 24.66 1.87
C ARG A 60 0.82 24.55 3.35
N TRP A 61 2.10 24.40 3.70
CA TRP A 61 2.55 24.32 5.07
C TRP A 61 3.13 25.69 5.42
N GLN A 62 2.69 26.24 6.55
CA GLN A 62 3.08 27.57 6.96
C GLN A 62 3.82 27.47 8.29
N PRO A 63 5.08 27.88 8.38
CA PRO A 63 5.74 27.99 9.67
C PRO A 63 4.96 28.95 10.58
N ASP A 64 4.78 28.55 11.83
CA ASP A 64 4.05 29.38 12.81
C ASP A 64 4.82 30.67 13.15
N ASN A 65 6.13 30.66 12.92
CA ASN A 65 7.03 31.78 13.09
C ASN A 65 7.67 32.20 11.76
N SER A 66 7.57 33.49 11.43
CA SER A 66 8.05 34.07 10.17
C SER A 66 9.57 34.06 9.97
N HIS A 67 10.33 33.72 11.02
CA HIS A 67 11.77 33.46 10.94
C HIS A 67 12.11 32.15 10.25
N TYR A 68 11.16 31.24 10.07
CA TYR A 68 11.38 29.98 9.37
C TYR A 68 10.83 30.06 7.96
N GLU A 69 11.40 29.24 7.08
CA GLU A 69 10.93 29.07 5.71
C GLU A 69 11.00 27.59 5.31
N ILE A 70 10.04 27.20 4.47
CA ILE A 70 10.04 25.91 3.79
C ILE A 70 10.50 26.19 2.36
N SER A 71 11.56 25.55 1.92
CA SER A 71 12.16 25.74 0.60
C SER A 71 12.20 24.43 -0.19
N PHE A 72 12.18 24.54 -1.51
CA PHE A 72 12.37 23.42 -2.43
C PHE A 72 13.63 23.67 -3.26
N ASN A 73 14.63 22.80 -3.13
CA ASN A 73 15.81 22.83 -3.99
C ASN A 73 15.50 22.05 -5.26
N LYS A 74 15.47 22.76 -6.41
CA LYS A 74 15.17 22.17 -7.72
C LYS A 74 16.27 21.25 -8.26
N GLU A 75 17.52 21.48 -7.89
CA GLU A 75 18.68 20.73 -8.41
C GLU A 75 18.70 19.30 -7.85
N ILE A 76 18.37 19.15 -6.57
CA ILE A 76 18.35 17.85 -5.87
C ILE A 76 16.93 17.33 -5.61
N GLY A 77 15.89 18.08 -5.99
CA GLY A 77 14.49 17.68 -5.82
C GLY A 77 14.06 17.50 -4.35
N GLN A 78 14.53 18.34 -3.43
CA GLN A 78 14.33 18.14 -1.99
C GLN A 78 13.65 19.34 -1.32
N GLU A 79 12.62 19.08 -0.50
CA GLU A 79 12.02 20.06 0.40
C GLU A 79 12.78 20.10 1.73
N SER A 80 12.92 21.30 2.32
CA SER A 80 13.58 21.49 3.62
C SER A 80 13.01 22.65 4.41
N ILE A 81 13.26 22.65 5.72
CA ILE A 81 12.95 23.75 6.64
C ILE A 81 14.27 24.34 7.13
N SER A 82 14.37 25.67 7.12
CA SER A 82 15.50 26.39 7.71
C SER A 82 15.04 27.70 8.35
N ARG A 83 15.89 28.27 9.20
CA ARG A 83 15.67 29.60 9.76
C ARG A 83 16.32 30.64 8.85
N LYS A 84 15.59 31.70 8.52
CA LYS A 84 16.08 32.86 7.77
C LYS A 84 17.33 33.42 8.44
N GLY A 85 18.36 33.67 7.62
CA GLY A 85 19.68 34.08 8.09
C GLY A 85 20.56 32.93 8.63
N GLY A 86 20.15 31.67 8.47
CA GLY A 86 20.99 30.48 8.71
C GLY A 86 21.29 30.18 10.18
N ARG A 87 20.54 30.75 11.13
CA ARG A 87 20.73 30.49 12.56
C ARG A 87 20.28 29.08 12.92
N PRO A 88 20.98 28.39 13.85
CA PRO A 88 20.57 27.07 14.29
C PRO A 88 19.28 27.13 15.10
N PHE A 89 18.57 26.00 15.16
CA PHE A 89 17.35 25.78 15.92
C PHE A 89 17.25 24.33 16.38
N THR A 90 16.53 24.09 17.48
CA THR A 90 16.21 22.75 17.99
C THR A 90 14.73 22.39 17.82
N GLU A 91 13.91 23.35 17.43
CA GLU A 91 12.47 23.19 17.28
C GLU A 91 11.97 24.04 16.10
N VAL A 92 10.98 23.51 15.38
CA VAL A 92 10.17 24.29 14.45
C VAL A 92 8.73 23.77 14.42
N LYS A 93 7.77 24.68 14.58
CA LYS A 93 6.33 24.42 14.51
C LYS A 93 5.75 24.93 13.20
N ILE A 94 4.95 24.09 12.56
CA ILE A 94 4.35 24.31 11.24
C ILE A 94 2.84 24.11 11.33
N LYS A 95 2.07 25.08 10.83
CA LYS A 95 0.64 24.96 10.58
C LYS A 95 0.40 24.19 9.28
N LEU A 96 -0.51 23.23 9.32
CA LEU A 96 -0.86 22.34 8.23
C LEU A 96 -2.15 22.79 7.56
N THR A 97 -2.27 22.54 6.25
CA THR A 97 -3.52 22.67 5.49
C THR A 97 -4.00 21.27 5.10
N PRO A 98 -4.83 20.60 5.93
CA PRO A 98 -5.13 19.18 5.81
C PRO A 98 -6.25 18.92 4.78
N THR A 99 -6.03 19.30 3.53
CA THR A 99 -6.98 19.05 2.42
C THR A 99 -6.47 17.96 1.49
N TYR A 100 -7.39 17.22 0.86
CA TYR A 100 -7.03 16.18 -0.09
C TYR A 100 -6.24 16.77 -1.26
N THR A 101 -5.12 16.14 -1.61
CA THR A 101 -4.34 16.51 -2.80
C THR A 101 -3.71 15.27 -3.38
N PRO A 102 -4.06 14.92 -4.63
CA PRO A 102 -3.43 13.79 -5.30
C PRO A 102 -1.96 14.13 -5.55
N LEU A 103 -1.07 13.18 -5.28
CA LEU A 103 0.34 13.29 -5.59
C LEU A 103 0.66 12.30 -6.73
N PRO A 104 1.44 12.70 -7.74
CA PRO A 104 1.89 11.76 -8.77
C PRO A 104 2.71 10.63 -8.15
N LYS A 105 2.27 9.38 -8.33
CA LYS A 105 2.96 8.15 -7.86
C LYS A 105 3.23 8.09 -6.34
N GLU A 106 2.52 8.88 -5.54
CA GLU A 106 2.69 8.92 -4.09
C GLU A 106 1.33 9.02 -3.39
N TYR A 107 1.28 8.62 -2.13
CA TYR A 107 0.04 8.65 -1.35
C TYR A 107 -0.35 10.08 -0.98
N ALA A 108 -1.63 10.42 -1.13
CA ALA A 108 -2.18 11.69 -0.67
C ALA A 108 -1.85 11.88 0.83
N PRO A 109 -1.29 13.04 1.24
CA PRO A 109 -0.90 13.27 2.63
C PRO A 109 -2.08 13.30 3.60
N PHE A 110 -3.22 13.77 3.11
CA PHE A 110 -4.45 13.98 3.86
C PHE A 110 -5.61 13.42 3.05
N SER A 111 -6.48 12.62 3.68
CA SER A 111 -7.78 12.22 3.15
C SER A 111 -8.84 12.54 4.20
N PRO A 112 -9.56 13.67 4.03
CA PRO A 112 -10.57 14.11 4.98
C PRO A 112 -11.72 13.11 5.09
N PHE A 113 -12.34 13.06 6.27
CA PHE A 113 -13.63 12.45 6.53
C PHE A 113 -14.69 13.54 6.74
N SER A 114 -15.95 13.19 6.54
CA SER A 114 -17.09 14.10 6.70
C SER A 114 -17.31 14.57 8.15
N ASP A 115 -16.79 13.84 9.14
CA ASP A 115 -16.90 14.12 10.57
C ASP A 115 -15.76 15.03 11.09
N GLU A 116 -15.06 15.72 10.18
CA GLU A 116 -13.83 16.49 10.46
C GLU A 116 -12.64 15.60 10.89
N GLY A 117 -12.79 14.28 10.81
CA GLY A 117 -11.72 13.31 10.91
C GLY A 117 -10.75 13.39 9.72
N MET A 118 -9.57 12.82 9.90
CA MET A 118 -8.50 12.90 8.91
C MET A 118 -7.74 11.58 8.83
N LEU A 119 -7.52 11.09 7.61
CA LEU A 119 -6.49 10.10 7.33
C LEU A 119 -5.19 10.81 6.94
N LEU A 120 -4.12 10.56 7.68
CA LEU A 120 -2.79 11.09 7.44
C LEU A 120 -1.90 10.01 6.83
N HIS A 121 -1.03 10.35 5.88
CA HIS A 121 0.08 9.48 5.50
C HIS A 121 1.36 9.87 6.24
N SER A 122 1.83 9.03 7.18
CA SER A 122 2.94 9.34 8.07
C SER A 122 4.26 9.60 7.34
N GLY A 123 4.47 8.98 6.17
CA GLY A 123 5.68 9.17 5.37
C GLY A 123 5.89 10.61 4.90
N ARG A 124 4.81 11.42 4.83
CA ARG A 124 4.92 12.85 4.52
C ARG A 124 5.54 13.67 5.67
N PHE A 125 5.64 13.10 6.87
CA PHE A 125 6.20 13.75 8.06
C PHE A 125 7.58 13.21 8.46
N PHE A 126 8.14 12.29 7.70
CA PHE A 126 9.49 11.78 7.93
C PHE A 126 10.53 12.85 7.56
N ALA A 127 11.41 13.17 8.49
CA ALA A 127 12.43 14.20 8.35
C ALA A 127 13.72 13.81 9.07
N CYS A 128 14.83 14.41 8.64
CA CYS A 128 16.16 14.19 9.19
C CYS A 128 16.86 15.52 9.48
N ALA A 129 17.76 15.50 10.45
CA ALA A 129 18.65 16.61 10.75
C ALA A 129 19.68 16.76 9.63
N SER A 130 19.64 17.88 8.91
CA SER A 130 20.53 18.26 7.80
C SER A 130 20.47 17.38 6.54
N MET A 131 20.58 16.04 6.65
CA MET A 131 20.57 15.07 5.56
C MET A 131 19.91 13.77 6.02
N CYS A 132 19.18 13.09 5.13
CA CYS A 132 18.70 11.73 5.38
C CYS A 132 19.73 10.73 4.84
N ALA A 133 20.16 9.78 5.67
CA ALA A 133 20.98 8.67 5.21
C ALA A 133 20.14 7.72 4.34
N ASP A 134 20.75 7.09 3.33
CA ASP A 134 20.04 6.19 2.42
C ASP A 134 19.42 4.97 3.13
N ASN A 135 19.97 4.59 4.28
CA ASN A 135 19.48 3.50 5.13
C ASN A 135 18.53 3.96 6.24
N ALA A 136 18.15 5.24 6.28
CA ALA A 136 17.19 5.74 7.26
C ALA A 136 15.82 5.09 7.04
N ASN A 137 15.33 4.40 8.07
CA ASN A 137 14.07 3.64 7.98
C ASN A 137 13.21 3.70 9.25
N ALA A 138 13.51 4.60 10.19
CA ALA A 138 12.82 4.71 11.47
C ALA A 138 12.69 6.17 11.92
N TRP A 139 11.45 6.61 12.22
CA TRP A 139 11.13 7.97 12.66
C TRP A 139 10.16 7.94 13.85
N PRO A 140 10.52 8.47 15.02
CA PRO A 140 9.64 8.57 16.16
C PRO A 140 8.58 9.66 15.93
N ILE A 141 7.32 9.27 16.08
CA ILE A 141 6.18 10.16 15.88
C ILE A 141 5.26 10.06 17.09
N ALA A 142 4.73 11.20 17.52
CA ALA A 142 3.58 11.28 18.40
C ALA A 142 2.43 12.05 17.75
N ILE A 143 1.20 11.65 18.05
CA ILE A 143 -0.01 12.41 17.75
C ILE A 143 -0.68 12.80 19.07
N THR A 144 -1.17 14.04 19.15
CA THR A 144 -2.11 14.49 20.17
C THR A 144 -3.36 15.05 19.51
N ALA A 145 -4.51 14.53 19.90
CA ALA A 145 -5.81 14.92 19.36
C ALA A 145 -6.86 14.76 20.47
N PRO A 146 -7.04 15.76 21.35
CA PRO A 146 -7.97 15.67 22.47
C PRO A 146 -9.38 15.30 22.01
N PHE A 147 -10.04 14.37 22.71
CA PHE A 147 -11.39 13.87 22.43
C PHE A 147 -11.55 13.16 21.07
N ASN A 148 -10.45 12.76 20.43
CA ASN A 148 -10.46 12.01 19.18
C ASN A 148 -9.97 10.57 19.40
N HIS A 149 -10.47 9.67 18.57
CA HIS A 149 -9.89 8.36 18.31
C HIS A 149 -8.69 8.50 17.39
N ILE A 150 -7.67 7.67 17.62
CA ILE A 150 -6.47 7.59 16.77
C ILE A 150 -6.23 6.13 16.40
N ILE A 151 -6.07 5.80 15.12
CA ILE A 151 -5.86 4.42 14.66
C ILE A 151 -4.45 4.32 14.06
N VAL A 152 -3.59 3.54 14.69
CA VAL A 152 -2.19 3.30 14.29
C VAL A 152 -1.85 1.83 14.49
N ASN A 153 -1.15 1.20 13.54
CA ASN A 153 -0.75 -0.22 13.61
C ASN A 153 -1.91 -1.16 14.02
N GLY A 154 -3.09 -0.94 13.45
CA GLY A 154 -4.27 -1.74 13.77
C GLY A 154 -4.87 -1.53 15.17
N LYS A 155 -4.37 -0.59 15.97
CA LYS A 155 -4.83 -0.33 17.35
C LYS A 155 -5.55 1.01 17.46
N VAL A 156 -6.60 1.03 18.30
CA VAL A 156 -7.36 2.24 18.61
C VAL A 156 -6.80 2.85 19.89
N HIS A 157 -6.46 4.13 19.81
CA HIS A 157 -6.00 4.97 20.91
C HIS A 157 -6.98 6.12 21.11
N LYS A 158 -6.94 6.74 22.29
CA LYS A 158 -7.70 7.97 22.60
C LYS A 158 -6.74 9.07 22.99
N ASN A 159 -6.98 10.28 22.49
CA ASN A 159 -6.27 11.51 22.81
C ASN A 159 -4.80 11.59 22.37
N ASN A 160 -4.00 10.55 22.52
CA ASN A 160 -2.61 10.55 22.12
C ASN A 160 -2.08 9.14 21.80
N VAL A 161 -1.03 9.08 20.99
CA VAL A 161 -0.27 7.86 20.71
C VAL A 161 1.14 8.24 20.27
N GLN A 162 2.12 7.38 20.58
CA GLN A 162 3.48 7.48 20.07
C GLN A 162 3.91 6.13 19.49
N TRP A 163 4.63 6.16 18.37
CA TRP A 163 5.19 4.96 17.73
C TRP A 163 6.43 5.31 16.91
N ILE A 164 7.09 4.30 16.36
CA ILE A 164 8.15 4.45 15.37
C ILE A 164 7.56 4.19 13.98
N GLY A 165 7.45 5.22 13.16
CA GLY A 165 7.13 5.09 11.74
C GLY A 165 8.32 4.48 11.00
N LYS A 166 8.05 3.61 10.02
CA LYS A 166 9.08 2.91 9.24
C LYS A 166 8.85 3.03 7.75
N ASP A 167 9.91 2.74 6.98
CA ASP A 167 9.88 2.55 5.53
C ASP A 167 9.18 3.71 4.79
N SER A 168 8.06 3.43 4.12
CA SER A 168 7.27 4.40 3.38
C SER A 168 6.27 5.19 4.23
N GLY A 169 6.06 4.77 5.48
CA GLY A 169 5.00 5.26 6.35
C GLY A 169 3.71 4.45 6.24
N GLN A 170 2.69 4.90 6.99
CA GLN A 170 1.39 4.25 7.08
C GLN A 170 0.27 5.31 7.07
N LYS A 171 -0.96 4.87 6.81
CA LYS A 171 -2.17 5.66 7.04
C LYS A 171 -2.50 5.71 8.53
N ILE A 172 -2.91 6.88 9.02
CA ILE A 172 -3.26 7.10 10.43
C ILE A 172 -4.55 7.87 10.46
N TYR A 173 -5.58 7.31 11.09
CA TYR A 173 -6.81 8.04 11.31
C TYR A 173 -6.74 8.84 12.61
N VAL A 174 -7.32 10.03 12.58
CA VAL A 174 -7.60 10.86 13.76
C VAL A 174 -8.96 11.53 13.56
N GLY A 175 -9.92 11.29 14.45
CA GLY A 175 -11.24 11.92 14.37
C GLY A 175 -12.20 11.49 15.47
N HIS A 176 -13.45 11.94 15.40
CA HIS A 176 -14.45 11.70 16.45
C HIS A 176 -15.24 10.41 16.23
N GLU A 177 -15.43 9.99 14.97
CA GLU A 177 -16.14 8.76 14.64
C GLU A 177 -15.48 7.56 15.32
N ALA A 178 -16.32 6.75 15.97
CA ALA A 178 -15.86 5.56 16.66
C ALA A 178 -15.52 4.47 15.63
N PRO A 179 -14.32 3.86 15.67
CA PRO A 179 -13.99 2.76 14.80
C PRO A 179 -14.82 1.52 15.10
N ILE A 180 -15.03 0.71 14.07
CA ILE A 180 -15.51 -0.66 14.21
C ILE A 180 -14.31 -1.52 14.61
N GLU A 181 -14.36 -2.11 15.80
CA GLU A 181 -13.30 -2.97 16.33
C GLU A 181 -13.75 -4.43 16.26
N ASP A 182 -13.14 -5.20 15.36
CA ASP A 182 -13.28 -6.64 15.27
C ASP A 182 -12.00 -7.34 15.80
N THR A 183 -12.05 -8.66 15.97
CA THR A 183 -10.86 -9.46 16.25
C THR A 183 -9.87 -9.45 15.10
N HIS A 184 -10.35 -9.40 13.85
CA HIS A 184 -9.53 -9.55 12.65
C HIS A 184 -9.10 -8.21 12.04
N PHE A 185 -9.82 -7.12 12.29
CA PHE A 185 -9.50 -5.81 11.74
C PHE A 185 -9.98 -4.68 12.66
N VAL A 186 -9.42 -3.50 12.42
CA VAL A 186 -10.04 -2.23 12.83
C VAL A 186 -10.49 -1.50 11.57
N SER A 187 -11.71 -1.01 11.53
CA SER A 187 -12.17 -0.23 10.37
C SER A 187 -12.80 1.09 10.75
N LEU A 188 -12.71 2.02 9.81
CA LEU A 188 -13.41 3.27 9.88
C LEU A 188 -14.02 3.60 8.52
N ILE A 189 -15.32 3.86 8.53
CA ILE A 189 -16.13 4.13 7.35
C ILE A 189 -16.80 5.48 7.55
N ASP A 190 -16.56 6.38 6.62
CA ASP A 190 -17.18 7.69 6.59
C ASP A 190 -18.71 7.58 6.49
N GLY A 191 -19.40 8.34 7.36
CA GLY A 191 -20.86 8.29 7.48
C GLY A 191 -21.62 8.79 6.24
N ARG A 192 -20.97 9.54 5.35
CA ARG A 192 -21.57 9.97 4.08
C ARG A 192 -21.48 8.93 2.97
N LEU A 193 -20.71 7.86 3.16
CA LEU A 193 -20.66 6.79 2.19
C LEU A 193 -22.02 6.06 2.10
N PRO A 194 -22.46 5.67 0.88
CA PRO A 194 -23.78 5.08 0.69
C PRO A 194 -23.98 3.80 1.52
N PRO A 195 -25.21 3.53 2.00
CA PRO A 195 -25.50 2.34 2.80
C PRO A 195 -25.08 1.02 2.15
N THR A 196 -25.15 0.93 0.81
CA THR A 196 -24.70 -0.24 0.06
C THR A 196 -23.20 -0.49 0.23
N LEU A 197 -22.38 0.56 0.16
CA LEU A 197 -20.93 0.46 0.34
C LEU A 197 -20.59 0.11 1.79
N LYS A 198 -21.23 0.77 2.75
CA LYS A 198 -21.09 0.46 4.18
C LYS A 198 -21.44 -1.00 4.46
N LYS A 199 -22.53 -1.52 3.89
CA LYS A 199 -22.93 -2.92 4.02
C LYS A 199 -21.89 -3.90 3.48
N HIS A 200 -21.26 -3.61 2.34
CA HIS A 200 -20.18 -4.45 1.82
C HIS A 200 -18.99 -4.49 2.78
N ILE A 201 -18.59 -3.34 3.31
CA ILE A 201 -17.47 -3.28 4.26
C ILE A 201 -17.83 -4.01 5.56
N GLU A 202 -19.02 -3.82 6.10
CA GLU A 202 -19.44 -4.44 7.37
C GLU A 202 -19.71 -5.94 7.25
N LYS A 203 -20.19 -6.43 6.09
CA LYS A 203 -20.64 -7.83 5.94
C LYS A 203 -19.71 -8.70 5.13
N ASP A 204 -19.11 -8.18 4.07
CA ASP A 204 -18.32 -8.97 3.15
C ASP A 204 -16.84 -8.96 3.53
N LEU A 205 -16.32 -7.84 4.06
CA LEU A 205 -14.93 -7.78 4.51
C LEU A 205 -14.59 -8.83 5.58
N PRO A 206 -15.38 -9.01 6.68
CA PRO A 206 -15.06 -10.05 7.66
C PRO A 206 -15.01 -11.44 7.01
N LYS A 207 -15.97 -11.75 6.14
CA LYS A 207 -16.01 -13.04 5.43
C LYS A 207 -14.86 -13.22 4.44
N LEU A 208 -14.41 -12.14 3.79
CA LEU A 208 -13.22 -12.16 2.95
C LEU A 208 -11.99 -12.46 3.79
N MET A 209 -11.84 -11.79 4.94
CA MET A 209 -10.74 -12.04 5.87
C MET A 209 -10.72 -13.50 6.33
N ASP A 210 -11.87 -14.05 6.72
CA ASP A 210 -12.01 -15.46 7.11
C ASP A 210 -11.66 -16.40 5.95
N PHE A 211 -12.22 -16.15 4.76
CA PHE A 211 -11.97 -16.95 3.57
C PHE A 211 -10.47 -17.01 3.22
N PHE A 212 -9.79 -15.87 3.24
CA PHE A 212 -8.36 -15.82 2.94
C PHE A 212 -7.50 -16.39 4.07
N ALA A 213 -7.89 -16.22 5.34
CA ALA A 213 -7.22 -16.86 6.47
C ALA A 213 -7.29 -18.39 6.36
N ASP A 214 -8.46 -18.94 6.03
CA ASP A 214 -8.66 -20.38 5.82
C ASP A 214 -7.79 -20.92 4.68
N LYS A 215 -7.61 -20.12 3.62
CA LYS A 215 -6.89 -20.54 2.41
C LYS A 215 -5.39 -20.28 2.43
N MET A 216 -4.90 -19.28 3.16
CA MET A 216 -3.52 -18.78 3.08
C MET A 216 -2.85 -18.61 4.47
N GLY A 217 -3.55 -19.04 5.52
CA GLY A 217 -3.14 -18.89 6.91
C GLY A 217 -3.37 -17.48 7.44
N THR A 218 -3.60 -17.38 8.75
CA THR A 218 -3.90 -16.11 9.44
C THR A 218 -2.79 -15.06 9.27
N LEU A 219 -3.17 -13.80 9.41
CA LEU A 219 -2.22 -12.69 9.58
C LEU A 219 -1.70 -12.68 11.03
N ASP A 220 -0.45 -12.27 11.22
CA ASP A 220 0.18 -12.08 12.53
C ASP A 220 0.01 -10.65 13.07
N TYR A 221 -0.73 -9.82 12.34
CA TYR A 221 -1.12 -8.47 12.69
C TYR A 221 -2.62 -8.26 12.47
N ARG A 222 -3.16 -7.20 13.08
CA ARG A 222 -4.56 -6.77 12.87
C ARG A 222 -4.60 -5.64 11.83
N PRO A 223 -5.04 -5.88 10.58
CA PRO A 223 -5.09 -4.83 9.58
C PRO A 223 -6.05 -3.69 9.94
N ALA A 224 -5.78 -2.51 9.38
CA ALA A 224 -6.68 -1.36 9.44
C ALA A 224 -7.33 -1.08 8.08
N LEU A 225 -8.65 -0.85 8.07
CA LEU A 225 -9.38 -0.42 6.87
C LEU A 225 -9.91 1.00 7.03
N PHE A 226 -9.65 1.86 6.04
CA PHE A 226 -10.15 3.24 6.02
C PHE A 226 -10.96 3.50 4.75
N ALA A 227 -12.17 3.98 4.88
CA ALA A 227 -13.00 4.41 3.76
C ALA A 227 -13.49 5.84 4.01
N SER A 228 -12.93 6.81 3.28
CA SER A 228 -13.22 8.24 3.50
C SER A 228 -13.91 8.88 2.31
N PHE A 229 -14.63 9.99 2.56
CA PHE A 229 -15.27 10.79 1.53
C PHE A 229 -14.95 12.27 1.71
N SER A 230 -14.76 12.98 0.59
CA SER A 230 -14.71 14.44 0.61
C SER A 230 -15.46 15.07 -0.56
N GLU A 231 -16.03 16.25 -0.34
CA GLU A 231 -16.59 17.05 -1.43
C GLU A 231 -15.48 17.69 -2.26
N THR A 232 -15.84 18.08 -3.49
CA THR A 232 -14.97 18.83 -4.39
C THR A 232 -15.65 20.11 -4.84
N ASN A 233 -14.93 21.23 -4.83
CA ASN A 233 -15.48 22.52 -5.23
C ASN A 233 -15.41 22.79 -6.74
N ASP A 234 -14.75 21.91 -7.50
CA ASP A 234 -14.50 22.04 -8.95
C ASP A 234 -15.28 21.03 -9.80
N GLY A 235 -16.16 20.25 -9.16
CA GLY A 235 -17.00 19.24 -9.82
C GLY A 235 -16.26 17.96 -10.26
N ARG A 236 -14.96 17.83 -9.98
CA ARG A 236 -14.23 16.57 -10.23
C ARG A 236 -14.72 15.49 -9.27
N TYR A 237 -14.78 14.25 -9.75
CA TYR A 237 -15.17 13.14 -8.89
C TYR A 237 -14.40 11.88 -9.26
N GLY A 238 -14.35 10.95 -8.32
CA GLY A 238 -13.68 9.68 -8.50
C GLY A 238 -13.42 8.99 -7.17
N HIS A 239 -12.59 7.95 -7.25
CA HIS A 239 -12.11 7.25 -6.08
C HIS A 239 -10.65 6.84 -6.30
N GLN A 240 -9.93 6.71 -5.20
CA GLN A 240 -8.61 6.12 -5.16
C GLN A 240 -8.56 5.16 -3.98
N GLY A 241 -7.96 4.00 -4.18
CA GLY A 241 -7.68 3.07 -3.10
C GLY A 241 -6.36 2.37 -3.31
N GLY A 242 -6.01 1.55 -2.34
CA GLY A 242 -4.89 0.64 -2.41
C GLY A 242 -4.56 0.10 -1.03
N THR A 243 -3.46 -0.64 -1.00
CA THR A 243 -2.90 -1.22 0.21
C THR A 243 -1.58 -0.56 0.58
N LEU A 244 -1.35 -0.48 1.88
CA LEU A 244 -0.04 -0.36 2.50
C LEU A 244 0.17 -1.60 3.36
N SER A 245 1.39 -1.79 3.87
CA SER A 245 1.64 -2.81 4.89
C SER A 245 0.57 -2.72 5.98
N ASP A 246 -0.16 -3.81 6.15
CA ASP A 246 -1.21 -4.00 7.15
C ASP A 246 -2.44 -3.09 6.99
N GLN A 247 -2.65 -2.43 5.85
CA GLN A 247 -3.72 -1.44 5.71
C GLN A 247 -4.38 -1.44 4.34
N ILE A 248 -5.72 -1.34 4.34
CA ILE A 248 -6.52 -1.05 3.15
C ILE A 248 -7.06 0.36 3.31
N PHE A 249 -6.97 1.19 2.28
CA PHE A 249 -7.63 2.49 2.31
C PHE A 249 -8.29 2.82 0.98
N LEU A 250 -9.42 3.51 1.08
CA LEU A 250 -10.14 4.09 -0.04
C LEU A 250 -10.57 5.51 0.29
N HIS A 251 -10.57 6.34 -0.74
CA HIS A 251 -11.07 7.69 -0.67
C HIS A 251 -11.95 7.95 -1.89
N TRP A 252 -13.20 8.33 -1.65
CA TRP A 252 -14.09 8.90 -2.66
C TRP A 252 -14.03 10.41 -2.58
N TYR A 253 -14.07 11.07 -3.74
CA TYR A 253 -14.18 12.51 -3.81
C TYR A 253 -15.24 12.93 -4.80
N GLY A 254 -16.03 13.94 -4.44
CA GLY A 254 -17.14 14.49 -5.23
C GLY A 254 -18.40 13.61 -5.19
N GLU A 255 -19.57 14.24 -5.05
CA GLU A 255 -20.87 13.56 -4.86
C GLU A 255 -21.18 12.48 -5.91
N LYS A 256 -20.86 12.77 -7.18
CA LYS A 256 -21.08 11.81 -8.29
C LYS A 256 -20.35 10.48 -8.11
N ALA A 257 -19.27 10.43 -7.33
CA ALA A 257 -18.54 9.19 -7.06
C ALA A 257 -19.32 8.22 -6.17
N ILE A 258 -20.29 8.72 -5.40
CA ILE A 258 -21.08 7.93 -4.45
C ILE A 258 -22.56 7.79 -4.84
N GLU A 259 -23.05 8.55 -5.82
CA GLU A 259 -24.44 8.49 -6.30
C GLU A 259 -24.85 7.10 -6.82
N LYS A 260 -23.94 6.42 -7.54
CA LYS A 260 -24.22 5.12 -8.19
C LYS A 260 -23.07 4.16 -8.02
N VAL A 261 -22.96 3.57 -6.82
CA VAL A 261 -21.90 2.60 -6.55
C VAL A 261 -22.32 1.20 -7.00
N ASN A 262 -21.50 0.58 -7.84
CA ASN A 262 -21.73 -0.78 -8.32
C ASN A 262 -21.25 -1.79 -7.26
N SER A 263 -22.20 -2.50 -6.66
CA SER A 263 -21.98 -3.53 -5.64
C SER A 263 -20.94 -4.60 -6.05
N LYS A 264 -21.00 -5.11 -7.30
CA LYS A 264 -20.05 -6.12 -7.79
C LYS A 264 -18.64 -5.55 -7.90
N SER A 265 -18.51 -4.31 -8.40
CA SER A 265 -17.22 -3.64 -8.51
C SER A 265 -16.60 -3.35 -7.15
N ILE A 266 -17.41 -2.93 -6.17
CA ILE A 266 -16.97 -2.72 -4.79
C ILE A 266 -16.46 -4.02 -4.18
N PHE A 267 -17.23 -5.09 -4.29
CA PHE A 267 -16.84 -6.39 -3.74
C PHE A 267 -15.52 -6.86 -4.37
N TRP A 268 -15.42 -6.80 -5.70
CA TRP A 268 -14.19 -7.20 -6.42
C TRP A 268 -12.98 -6.42 -5.94
N PHE A 269 -13.13 -5.08 -5.79
CA PHE A 269 -12.09 -4.22 -5.26
C PHE A 269 -11.65 -4.67 -3.86
N PHE A 270 -12.60 -4.85 -2.92
CA PHE A 270 -12.23 -5.29 -1.56
C PHE A 270 -11.58 -6.66 -1.54
N ALA A 271 -12.08 -7.61 -2.33
CA ALA A 271 -11.51 -8.94 -2.42
C ALA A 271 -10.07 -8.90 -2.98
N HIS A 272 -9.79 -8.01 -3.93
CA HIS A 272 -8.45 -7.75 -4.46
C HIS A 272 -7.51 -7.16 -3.39
N GLU A 273 -7.92 -6.10 -2.69
CA GLU A 273 -7.09 -5.50 -1.64
C GLU A 273 -6.87 -6.44 -0.44
N VAL A 274 -7.87 -7.25 -0.08
CA VAL A 274 -7.68 -8.28 0.96
C VAL A 274 -6.72 -9.35 0.47
N ALA A 275 -6.76 -9.75 -0.81
CA ALA A 275 -5.80 -10.71 -1.35
C ALA A 275 -4.34 -10.21 -1.18
N HIS A 276 -4.08 -8.92 -1.39
CA HIS A 276 -2.76 -8.34 -1.15
C HIS A 276 -2.27 -8.51 0.29
N LEU A 277 -3.15 -8.38 1.30
CA LEU A 277 -2.78 -8.62 2.70
C LEU A 277 -2.28 -10.06 2.91
N TYR A 278 -2.89 -11.04 2.25
CA TYR A 278 -2.55 -12.46 2.37
C TYR A 278 -1.44 -12.92 1.43
N GLN A 279 -1.04 -12.08 0.47
CA GLN A 279 0.11 -12.37 -0.37
C GLN A 279 1.43 -12.35 0.42
N LYS A 280 1.51 -11.65 1.56
CA LYS A 280 2.65 -11.65 2.49
C LYS A 280 3.98 -11.38 1.76
N GLN A 281 5.08 -12.05 2.10
CA GLN A 281 6.40 -11.79 1.51
C GLN A 281 6.44 -11.98 -0.02
N GLY A 282 5.50 -12.75 -0.58
CA GLY A 282 5.31 -12.91 -2.02
C GLY A 282 4.90 -11.63 -2.76
N SER A 283 4.41 -10.60 -2.05
CA SER A 283 4.13 -9.29 -2.65
C SER A 283 5.38 -8.45 -2.90
N ASP A 284 6.53 -8.81 -2.33
CA ASP A 284 7.76 -8.01 -2.38
C ASP A 284 8.51 -8.15 -3.71
N ILE A 285 7.77 -8.15 -4.83
CA ILE A 285 8.30 -8.26 -6.19
C ILE A 285 9.12 -7.00 -6.52
N GLU A 286 10.44 -7.14 -6.55
CA GLU A 286 11.35 -6.00 -6.77
C GLU A 286 11.36 -5.53 -8.23
N ASN A 287 11.22 -6.45 -9.18
CA ASN A 287 11.27 -6.14 -10.61
C ASN A 287 9.90 -5.62 -11.09
N PRO A 288 9.76 -4.35 -11.51
CA PRO A 288 8.48 -3.81 -11.94
C PRO A 288 7.88 -4.53 -13.16
N SER A 289 8.69 -5.15 -14.03
CA SER A 289 8.16 -5.93 -15.15
C SER A 289 7.52 -7.26 -14.72
N GLU A 290 7.72 -7.68 -13.47
CA GLU A 290 7.18 -8.90 -12.88
C GLU A 290 5.94 -8.62 -12.00
N ALA A 291 5.52 -7.36 -11.85
CA ALA A 291 4.38 -6.98 -11.01
C ALA A 291 3.06 -7.67 -11.40
N TRP A 292 2.96 -8.23 -12.61
CA TRP A 292 1.82 -9.06 -13.04
C TRP A 292 1.59 -10.27 -12.15
N LEU A 293 2.64 -10.84 -11.55
CA LEU A 293 2.52 -11.97 -10.65
C LEU A 293 1.76 -11.57 -9.39
N HIS A 294 2.08 -10.38 -8.85
CA HIS A 294 1.42 -9.83 -7.68
C HIS A 294 -0.01 -9.38 -7.99
N GLU A 295 -0.18 -8.48 -8.96
CA GLU A 295 -1.46 -7.86 -9.33
C GLU A 295 -2.43 -8.87 -9.95
N GLY A 296 -1.93 -9.70 -10.88
CA GLY A 296 -2.73 -10.73 -11.54
C GLY A 296 -3.19 -11.83 -10.60
N ALA A 297 -2.36 -12.20 -9.61
CA ALA A 297 -2.77 -13.16 -8.60
C ALA A 297 -3.86 -12.57 -7.70
N ALA A 298 -3.72 -11.31 -7.27
CA ALA A 298 -4.76 -10.64 -6.48
C ALA A 298 -6.10 -10.53 -7.23
N GLU A 299 -6.07 -10.21 -8.54
CA GLU A 299 -7.26 -10.25 -9.42
C GLU A 299 -7.90 -11.65 -9.48
N PHE A 300 -7.10 -12.70 -9.68
CA PHE A 300 -7.63 -14.06 -9.76
C PHE A 300 -8.23 -14.51 -8.43
N LEU A 301 -7.52 -14.27 -7.33
CA LEU A 301 -7.95 -14.58 -5.97
C LEU A 301 -9.25 -13.86 -5.60
N ALA A 302 -9.40 -12.59 -5.99
CA ALA A 302 -10.64 -11.82 -5.83
C ALA A 302 -11.83 -12.46 -6.56
N GLY A 303 -11.60 -13.01 -7.76
CA GLY A 303 -12.63 -13.72 -8.50
C GLY A 303 -13.02 -15.06 -7.87
N VAL A 304 -12.06 -15.81 -7.33
CA VAL A 304 -12.39 -17.03 -6.56
C VAL A 304 -13.18 -16.68 -5.29
N ALA A 305 -12.79 -15.61 -4.58
CA ALA A 305 -13.53 -15.12 -3.42
C ALA A 305 -14.96 -14.68 -3.76
N SER A 306 -15.18 -14.12 -4.95
CA SER A 306 -16.52 -13.73 -5.43
C SER A 306 -17.49 -14.91 -5.50
N ALA A 307 -17.01 -16.08 -5.93
CA ALA A 307 -17.82 -17.30 -5.94
C ALA A 307 -18.12 -17.81 -4.53
N ASN A 308 -17.13 -17.79 -3.63
CA ASN A 308 -17.23 -18.43 -2.31
C ASN A 308 -17.87 -17.56 -1.23
N VAL A 309 -17.69 -16.24 -1.30
CA VAL A 309 -18.17 -15.28 -0.28
C VAL A 309 -19.44 -14.57 -0.73
N ALA A 310 -19.51 -14.16 -2.01
CA ALA A 310 -20.63 -13.41 -2.57
C ALA A 310 -21.60 -14.28 -3.39
N ASN A 311 -21.39 -15.60 -3.49
CA ASN A 311 -22.16 -16.53 -4.31
C ASN A 311 -22.28 -16.09 -5.79
N ASN A 312 -21.26 -15.39 -6.31
CA ASN A 312 -21.24 -14.89 -7.67
C ASN A 312 -20.23 -15.68 -8.51
N THR A 313 -20.66 -16.87 -8.93
CA THR A 313 -19.82 -17.82 -9.68
C THR A 313 -19.45 -17.34 -11.09
N GLY A 314 -20.20 -16.40 -11.67
CA GLY A 314 -19.95 -15.90 -13.02
C GLY A 314 -18.96 -14.73 -13.11
N LEU A 315 -18.66 -14.06 -11.99
CA LEU A 315 -17.90 -12.81 -12.02
C LEU A 315 -16.44 -12.99 -12.45
N LEU A 316 -15.79 -14.07 -12.00
CA LEU A 316 -14.41 -14.38 -12.43
C LEU A 316 -14.35 -14.59 -13.95
N SER A 317 -15.27 -15.36 -14.52
CA SER A 317 -15.31 -15.59 -15.97
C SER A 317 -15.56 -14.29 -16.76
N GLU A 318 -16.48 -13.43 -16.30
CA GLU A 318 -16.72 -12.11 -16.90
C GLU A 318 -15.45 -11.24 -16.91
N LYS A 319 -14.70 -11.28 -15.79
CA LYS A 319 -13.46 -10.53 -15.61
C LYS A 319 -12.32 -11.07 -16.45
N ILE A 320 -12.18 -12.38 -16.57
CA ILE A 320 -11.19 -13.02 -17.45
C ILE A 320 -11.42 -12.61 -18.91
N VAL A 321 -12.66 -12.70 -19.42
CA VAL A 321 -12.97 -12.30 -20.81
C VAL A 321 -12.65 -10.83 -21.05
N THR A 322 -12.97 -9.97 -20.08
CA THR A 322 -12.64 -8.54 -20.16
C THR A 322 -11.14 -8.30 -20.15
N ALA A 323 -10.41 -9.03 -19.30
CA ALA A 323 -8.96 -8.94 -19.16
C ALA A 323 -8.21 -9.45 -20.40
N GLN A 324 -8.66 -10.54 -21.02
CA GLN A 324 -8.15 -11.06 -22.29
C GLN A 324 -8.19 -9.98 -23.37
N ARG A 325 -9.37 -9.35 -23.56
CA ARG A 325 -9.54 -8.29 -24.54
C ARG A 325 -8.62 -7.09 -24.25
N HIS A 326 -8.60 -6.60 -23.02
CA HIS A 326 -7.75 -5.46 -22.65
C HIS A 326 -6.25 -5.76 -22.74
N CYS A 327 -5.84 -7.00 -22.44
CA CYS A 327 -4.46 -7.42 -22.57
C CYS A 327 -4.00 -7.34 -24.04
N LEU A 328 -4.76 -7.93 -24.97
CA LEU A 328 -4.45 -7.85 -26.41
C LEU A 328 -4.50 -6.42 -26.93
N GLU A 329 -5.52 -5.65 -26.56
CA GLU A 329 -5.64 -4.25 -26.99
C GLU A 329 -4.41 -3.43 -26.57
N GLY A 330 -3.92 -3.60 -25.34
CA GLY A 330 -2.74 -2.88 -24.86
C GLY A 330 -1.42 -3.38 -25.43
N LEU A 331 -1.34 -4.64 -25.87
CA LEU A 331 -0.14 -5.21 -26.51
C LEU A 331 -0.11 -5.02 -28.04
N LYS A 332 -1.22 -4.64 -28.67
CA LYS A 332 -1.33 -4.55 -30.14
C LYS A 332 -0.33 -3.58 -30.78
N GLN A 333 -0.04 -2.47 -30.12
CA GLN A 333 0.88 -1.44 -30.64
C GLN A 333 2.31 -1.61 -30.11
N GLU A 334 2.45 -2.23 -28.95
CA GLU A 334 3.72 -2.50 -28.30
C GLU A 334 3.68 -3.98 -27.84
N PRO A 335 4.09 -4.92 -28.70
CA PRO A 335 4.00 -6.35 -28.40
C PRO A 335 5.04 -6.80 -27.37
N ASN A 336 6.03 -5.97 -27.03
CA ASN A 336 6.92 -6.28 -25.94
C ASN A 336 6.32 -5.88 -24.59
N TYR A 337 6.06 -6.87 -23.73
CA TYR A 337 5.42 -6.65 -22.43
C TYR A 337 6.16 -5.64 -21.54
N ILE A 338 7.49 -5.73 -21.44
CA ILE A 338 8.31 -4.85 -20.61
C ILE A 338 8.18 -3.38 -21.03
N ARG A 339 8.07 -3.10 -22.34
CA ARG A 339 7.83 -1.74 -22.85
C ARG A 339 6.37 -1.33 -22.67
N ALA A 340 5.43 -2.22 -22.94
CA ALA A 340 4.00 -1.94 -22.85
C ALA A 340 3.56 -1.56 -21.42
N VAL A 341 4.06 -2.26 -20.39
CA VAL A 341 3.69 -1.96 -19.00
C VAL A 341 4.22 -0.63 -18.49
N LYS A 342 5.32 -0.12 -19.08
CA LYS A 342 5.89 1.19 -18.71
C LYS A 342 4.94 2.33 -19.08
N SER A 343 4.22 2.21 -20.20
CA SER A 343 3.23 3.20 -20.65
C SER A 343 1.81 2.88 -20.16
N ASN A 344 1.51 1.60 -19.90
CA ASN A 344 0.21 1.13 -19.48
C ASN A 344 0.32 0.06 -18.38
N SER A 345 0.45 0.50 -17.13
CA SER A 345 0.56 -0.40 -15.96
C SER A 345 -0.67 -1.30 -15.74
N ARG A 346 -1.83 -0.97 -16.35
CA ARG A 346 -3.03 -1.83 -16.29
C ARG A 346 -2.80 -3.21 -16.90
N LEU A 347 -1.75 -3.39 -17.70
CA LEU A 347 -1.36 -4.68 -18.25
C LEU A 347 -0.86 -5.65 -17.18
N HIS A 348 -0.39 -5.19 -16.01
CA HIS A 348 -0.08 -6.08 -14.89
C HIS A 348 -1.34 -6.81 -14.38
N TYR A 349 -2.47 -6.10 -14.34
CA TYR A 349 -3.76 -6.65 -13.91
C TYR A 349 -4.39 -7.52 -15.00
N ASN A 350 -4.55 -6.97 -16.21
CA ASN A 350 -5.30 -7.65 -17.27
C ASN A 350 -4.55 -8.88 -17.80
N CYS A 351 -3.30 -8.72 -18.19
CA CYS A 351 -2.51 -9.85 -18.67
C CYS A 351 -2.16 -10.81 -17.51
N GLY A 352 -1.90 -10.28 -16.31
CA GLY A 352 -1.64 -11.09 -15.13
C GLY A 352 -2.81 -12.00 -14.77
N LEU A 353 -4.06 -11.50 -14.78
CA LEU A 353 -5.25 -12.32 -14.51
C LEU A 353 -5.36 -13.48 -15.52
N VAL A 354 -5.10 -13.22 -16.79
CA VAL A 354 -5.11 -14.27 -17.84
C VAL A 354 -4.04 -15.32 -17.54
N LEU A 355 -2.80 -14.92 -17.27
CA LEU A 355 -1.72 -15.87 -16.98
C LEU A 355 -1.96 -16.69 -15.73
N ILE A 356 -2.41 -16.06 -14.64
CA ILE A 356 -2.68 -16.78 -13.41
C ILE A 356 -3.84 -17.75 -13.59
N ASN A 357 -4.85 -17.40 -14.38
CA ASN A 357 -5.91 -18.33 -14.76
C ASN A 357 -5.36 -19.55 -15.52
N GLU A 358 -4.53 -19.34 -16.55
CA GLU A 358 -3.94 -20.45 -17.32
C GLU A 358 -3.02 -21.34 -16.49
N ILE A 359 -2.20 -20.72 -15.64
CA ILE A 359 -1.36 -21.44 -14.67
C ILE A 359 -2.26 -22.27 -13.74
N ASN A 360 -3.30 -21.69 -13.15
CA ASN A 360 -4.20 -22.40 -12.25
C ASN A 360 -4.93 -23.57 -12.95
N ILE A 361 -5.37 -23.39 -14.20
CA ILE A 361 -5.97 -24.47 -15.00
C ILE A 361 -4.98 -25.62 -15.19
N ALA A 362 -3.74 -25.32 -15.55
CA ALA A 362 -2.70 -26.33 -15.75
C ALA A 362 -2.38 -27.08 -14.44
N LEU A 363 -2.24 -26.37 -13.32
CA LEU A 363 -1.96 -26.96 -12.01
C LEU A 363 -3.08 -27.92 -11.57
N ILE A 364 -4.35 -27.48 -11.62
CA ILE A 364 -5.51 -28.30 -11.20
C ILE A 364 -5.71 -29.52 -12.10
N LYS A 365 -5.32 -29.42 -13.38
CA LYS A 365 -5.37 -30.55 -14.32
C LYS A 365 -4.38 -31.64 -13.96
N GLU A 366 -3.18 -31.27 -13.50
CA GLU A 366 -2.13 -32.20 -13.07
C GLU A 366 -2.44 -32.77 -11.67
N ASP A 367 -2.76 -31.91 -10.71
CA ASP A 367 -3.15 -32.28 -9.36
C ASP A 367 -4.29 -31.38 -8.87
N LYS A 368 -5.46 -31.97 -8.60
CA LYS A 368 -6.64 -31.23 -8.12
C LYS A 368 -6.43 -30.52 -6.77
N GLN A 369 -5.39 -30.90 -6.02
CA GLN A 369 -5.02 -30.23 -4.77
C GLN A 369 -4.02 -29.09 -5.00
N LEU A 370 -3.45 -28.95 -6.20
CA LEU A 370 -2.51 -27.89 -6.53
C LEU A 370 -3.25 -26.77 -7.26
N ASP A 371 -3.72 -25.78 -6.50
CA ASP A 371 -4.30 -24.55 -7.03
C ASP A 371 -3.37 -23.35 -6.76
N ILE A 372 -3.81 -22.16 -7.17
CA ILE A 372 -3.03 -20.94 -6.94
C ILE A 372 -2.82 -20.61 -5.46
N PHE A 373 -3.76 -20.98 -4.57
CA PHE A 373 -3.63 -20.70 -3.13
C PHE A 373 -2.49 -21.55 -2.53
N ASN A 374 -2.49 -22.85 -2.83
CA ASN A 374 -1.44 -23.76 -2.37
C ASN A 374 -0.07 -23.39 -2.97
N THR A 375 -0.07 -23.00 -4.24
CA THR A 375 1.14 -22.51 -4.92
C THR A 375 1.69 -21.25 -4.26
N TRP A 376 0.84 -20.27 -3.95
CA TRP A 376 1.26 -19.03 -3.33
C TRP A 376 1.79 -19.25 -1.90
N GLN A 377 1.17 -20.16 -1.13
CA GLN A 377 1.71 -20.55 0.19
C GLN A 377 3.10 -21.18 0.07
N SER A 378 3.33 -22.02 -0.95
CA SER A 378 4.66 -22.57 -1.23
C SER A 378 5.66 -21.47 -1.60
N PHE A 379 5.26 -20.52 -2.44
CA PHE A 379 6.06 -19.37 -2.83
C PHE A 379 6.48 -18.51 -1.62
N ASN A 380 5.54 -18.20 -0.72
CA ASN A 380 5.83 -17.49 0.53
C ASN A 380 6.85 -18.23 1.41
N ARG A 381 6.77 -19.56 1.50
CA ARG A 381 7.76 -20.36 2.26
C ARG A 381 9.15 -20.31 1.65
N GLN A 382 9.25 -20.29 0.32
CA GLN A 382 10.54 -20.16 -0.37
C GLN A 382 11.18 -18.78 -0.12
N ILE A 383 10.39 -17.72 -0.12
CA ILE A 383 10.91 -16.37 0.14
C ILE A 383 11.36 -16.26 1.59
N LYS A 384 10.55 -16.80 2.52
CA LYS A 384 10.92 -16.86 3.94
C LYS A 384 12.21 -17.65 4.19
N SER A 385 12.58 -18.59 3.31
CA SER A 385 13.87 -19.31 3.39
C SER A 385 15.03 -18.60 2.69
N GLY A 386 14.83 -17.36 2.22
CA GLY A 386 15.86 -16.50 1.65
C GLY A 386 15.90 -16.44 0.13
N LYS A 387 14.89 -16.98 -0.57
CA LYS A 387 14.75 -16.78 -2.03
C LYS A 387 14.19 -15.39 -2.33
N PRO A 388 14.55 -14.77 -3.46
CA PRO A 388 13.93 -13.52 -3.88
C PRO A 388 12.46 -13.74 -4.27
N ALA A 389 11.60 -12.75 -4.00
CA ALA A 389 10.25 -12.71 -4.53
C ALA A 389 10.31 -12.34 -6.01
N SER A 390 10.22 -13.35 -6.88
CA SER A 390 10.32 -13.19 -8.34
C SER A 390 9.53 -14.25 -9.08
N VAL A 391 9.25 -13.98 -10.36
CA VAL A 391 8.64 -14.94 -11.29
C VAL A 391 9.49 -16.22 -11.39
N ALA A 392 10.82 -16.10 -11.36
CA ALA A 392 11.69 -17.26 -11.40
C ALA A 392 11.52 -18.16 -10.17
N THR A 393 11.47 -17.59 -8.97
CA THR A 393 11.23 -18.36 -7.74
C THR A 393 9.83 -19.00 -7.75
N PHE A 394 8.82 -18.27 -8.22
CA PHE A 394 7.46 -18.79 -8.37
C PHE A 394 7.40 -19.99 -9.33
N LEU A 395 7.91 -19.82 -10.57
CA LEU A 395 7.91 -20.87 -11.59
C LEU A 395 8.72 -22.10 -11.17
N ASN A 396 9.88 -21.92 -10.52
CA ASN A 396 10.69 -23.03 -10.03
C ASN A 396 9.93 -23.95 -9.06
N GLY A 397 8.99 -23.38 -8.30
CA GLY A 397 8.15 -24.14 -7.36
C GLY A 397 7.04 -24.98 -8.02
N ILE A 398 6.73 -24.72 -9.29
CA ILE A 398 5.61 -25.35 -10.01
C ILE A 398 5.96 -25.92 -11.38
N GLN A 399 7.20 -25.77 -11.84
CA GLN A 399 7.63 -26.16 -13.19
C GLN A 399 7.40 -27.64 -13.52
N SER A 400 7.41 -28.54 -12.52
CA SER A 400 7.11 -29.96 -12.73
C SER A 400 5.65 -30.24 -13.06
N HIS A 401 4.77 -29.24 -12.88
CA HIS A 401 3.33 -29.36 -13.05
C HIS A 401 2.80 -28.50 -14.21
N LEU A 402 3.68 -27.81 -14.94
CA LEU A 402 3.31 -26.94 -16.05
C LEU A 402 3.94 -27.43 -17.36
N PRO A 403 3.25 -27.24 -18.51
CA PRO A 403 3.87 -27.48 -19.82
C PRO A 403 5.14 -26.65 -20.00
N SER A 404 6.21 -27.27 -20.52
CA SER A 404 7.50 -26.58 -20.72
C SER A 404 7.39 -25.35 -21.60
N GLU A 405 6.49 -25.35 -22.59
CA GLU A 405 6.22 -24.20 -23.45
C GLU A 405 5.66 -23.00 -22.67
N LEU A 406 4.73 -23.25 -21.74
CA LEU A 406 4.16 -22.20 -20.89
C LEU A 406 5.24 -21.61 -19.96
N ILE A 407 6.06 -22.47 -19.33
CA ILE A 407 7.16 -22.03 -18.46
C ILE A 407 8.14 -21.14 -19.22
N ASN A 408 8.58 -21.59 -20.40
CA ASN A 408 9.53 -20.83 -21.23
C ASN A 408 8.95 -19.48 -21.63
N SER A 409 7.69 -19.44 -22.05
CA SER A 409 7.01 -18.21 -22.48
C SER A 409 6.83 -17.22 -21.33
N VAL A 410 6.39 -17.69 -20.16
CA VAL A 410 6.21 -16.85 -18.97
C VAL A 410 7.56 -16.34 -18.44
N SER A 411 8.62 -17.15 -18.48
CA SER A 411 9.96 -16.69 -18.09
C SER A 411 10.46 -15.57 -19.02
N LEU A 412 10.21 -15.68 -20.33
CA LEU A 412 10.64 -14.67 -21.31
C LEU A 412 9.83 -13.37 -21.22
N LEU A 413 8.55 -13.44 -20.83
CA LEU A 413 7.63 -12.30 -20.79
C LEU A 413 8.19 -11.08 -20.05
N SER A 414 8.81 -11.29 -18.89
CA SER A 414 9.33 -10.23 -18.03
C SER A 414 10.85 -10.01 -18.17
N GLN A 415 11.53 -10.83 -18.97
CA GLN A 415 13.00 -10.88 -19.08
C GLN A 415 13.55 -10.52 -20.46
N SER A 416 12.75 -10.63 -21.53
CA SER A 416 13.20 -10.43 -22.91
C SER A 416 12.55 -9.22 -23.57
N SER A 417 13.36 -8.35 -24.20
CA SER A 417 12.88 -7.25 -25.05
C SER A 417 12.39 -7.71 -26.42
N GLU A 418 12.72 -8.95 -26.82
CA GLU A 418 12.42 -9.52 -28.14
C GLU A 418 11.23 -10.49 -28.11
N PHE A 419 10.69 -10.79 -26.92
CA PHE A 419 9.54 -11.68 -26.80
C PHE A 419 8.26 -10.98 -27.27
N ASP A 420 7.57 -11.60 -28.23
CA ASP A 420 6.27 -11.15 -28.73
C ASP A 420 5.16 -11.61 -27.78
N ALA A 421 4.87 -10.76 -26.79
CA ALA A 421 3.82 -11.04 -25.83
C ALA A 421 2.44 -11.01 -26.49
N TYR A 422 2.23 -10.21 -27.54
CA TYR A 422 0.95 -10.17 -28.24
C TYR A 422 0.64 -11.55 -28.85
N ALA A 423 1.58 -12.11 -29.61
CA ALA A 423 1.43 -13.45 -30.20
C ALA A 423 1.23 -14.52 -29.13
N PHE A 424 2.00 -14.47 -28.03
CA PHE A 424 1.83 -15.39 -26.90
C PHE A 424 0.43 -15.31 -26.27
N PHE A 425 -0.08 -14.13 -25.96
CA PHE A 425 -1.42 -14.01 -25.38
C PHE A 425 -2.53 -14.42 -26.34
N GLN A 426 -2.32 -14.33 -27.66
CA GLN A 426 -3.27 -14.86 -28.64
C GLN A 426 -3.38 -16.39 -28.61
N THR A 427 -2.35 -17.12 -28.18
CA THR A 427 -2.41 -18.60 -28.09
C THR A 427 -3.09 -19.09 -26.80
N LEU A 428 -3.26 -18.21 -25.81
CA LEU A 428 -3.93 -18.51 -24.54
C LEU A 428 -5.46 -18.29 -24.59
N MET A 429 -5.99 -17.89 -25.75
CA MET A 429 -7.41 -17.62 -26.00
C MET A 429 -7.97 -18.62 -27.00
#